data_AF-A0AAD3MI95-F1
#
_entry.id   AF-A0AAD3MI95-F1
#
_cell.length_a   1.000
_cell.length_b   1.000
_cell.length_c   1.000
_cell.angle_alpha   90.00
_cell.angle_beta   90.00
_cell.angle_gamma   90.00
#
_symmetry.space_group_name_H-M   'P 1'
#
loop_
_entity.id
_entity.type
_entity.pdbx_description
1 polymer ?
#
loop_
_entity_poly.entity_id
_entity_poly.type
_entity_poly.pdbx_seq_one_letter_code
_entity_poly.pdbx_strand_id
1 'polypeptide(L)'
;AVSANSEKIGAEELQCKAMAENAQRDLDEALPALEEAMKALESLNKKDMTEIKSYGRPPALVETVMQAVMTLQGKEPTWAEAKRQLGEANFIKTLVNFDKDNISDRVLKKIGQYCRQVDFQPEIIGKVSLAAKSLCMWVRAME
;
A
#
# COMPACT_ATOMS: atom_id res chain seq x y z
N ALA A 1 45.56 -2.66 -33.93
CA ALA A 1 44.18 -3.17 -33.76
C ALA A 1 43.86 -3.52 -32.30
N VAL A 2 44.44 -2.83 -31.31
CA VAL A 2 44.17 -3.06 -29.86
C VAL A 2 43.15 -2.05 -29.32
N SER A 3 42.92 -0.94 -30.03
CA SER A 3 41.97 0.10 -29.62
C SER A 3 40.49 -0.32 -29.71
N ALA A 4 40.15 -1.28 -30.57
CA ALA A 4 38.77 -1.71 -30.78
C ALA A 4 38.26 -2.75 -29.75
N ASN A 5 39.13 -3.29 -28.90
CA ASN A 5 38.75 -4.30 -27.89
C ASN A 5 38.51 -3.70 -26.49
N SER A 6 38.87 -2.44 -26.26
CA SER A 6 38.65 -1.76 -24.97
C SER A 6 37.23 -1.21 -24.83
N GLU A 7 36.52 -0.98 -25.93
CA GLU A 7 35.19 -0.36 -25.93
C GLU A 7 34.05 -1.37 -25.72
N LYS A 8 34.28 -2.67 -25.99
CA LYS A 8 33.27 -3.72 -25.72
C LYS A 8 33.19 -4.12 -24.26
N ILE A 9 34.32 -4.13 -23.54
CA ILE A 9 34.37 -4.58 -22.14
C ILE A 9 33.63 -3.59 -21.22
N GLY A 10 33.64 -2.29 -21.52
CA GLY A 10 32.91 -1.28 -20.73
C GLY A 10 31.39 -1.31 -20.89
N ALA A 11 30.87 -1.80 -22.02
CA ALA A 11 29.43 -1.85 -22.27
C ALA A 11 28.75 -3.08 -21.63
N GLU A 12 29.46 -4.21 -21.56
CA GLU A 12 28.93 -5.45 -20.99
C GLU A 12 28.97 -5.46 -19.45
N GLU A 13 29.90 -4.73 -18.82
CA GLU A 13 29.93 -4.56 -17.35
C GLU A 13 28.77 -3.69 -16.84
N LEU A 14 28.29 -2.76 -17.67
CA LEU A 14 27.19 -1.85 -17.33
C LEU A 14 25.83 -2.56 -17.36
N GLN A 15 25.65 -3.52 -18.27
CA GLN A 15 24.41 -4.31 -18.34
C GLN A 15 24.29 -5.33 -17.21
N CYS A 16 25.41 -5.91 -16.73
CA CYS A 16 25.38 -6.84 -15.60
C CYS A 16 25.13 -6.16 -14.24
N LYS A 17 25.57 -4.91 -14.04
CA LYS A 17 25.28 -4.17 -12.79
C LYS A 17 23.83 -3.67 -12.69
N ALA A 18 23.24 -3.27 -13.82
CA ALA A 18 21.87 -2.79 -13.86
C ALA A 18 20.81 -3.86 -13.48
N MET A 19 21.11 -5.14 -13.73
CA MET A 19 20.21 -6.25 -13.36
C MET A 19 20.38 -6.74 -11.92
N ALA A 20 21.55 -6.54 -11.29
CA ALA A 20 21.77 -6.93 -9.90
C ALA A 20 21.23 -5.89 -8.89
N GLU A 21 21.29 -4.60 -9.23
CA GLU A 21 20.79 -3.51 -8.35
C GLU A 21 19.27 -3.48 -8.23
N ASN A 22 18.55 -3.95 -9.24
CA ASN A 22 17.09 -3.86 -9.25
C ASN A 22 16.41 -4.91 -8.37
N ALA A 23 17.07 -6.02 -8.04
CA ALA A 23 16.52 -7.06 -7.15
C ALA A 23 16.88 -6.85 -5.67
N GLN A 24 17.97 -6.12 -5.38
CA GLN A 24 18.39 -5.82 -4.01
C GLN A 24 17.61 -4.65 -3.40
N ARG A 25 17.10 -3.73 -4.22
CA ARG A 25 16.38 -2.53 -3.79
C ARG A 25 14.94 -2.82 -3.32
N ASP A 26 14.27 -3.79 -3.92
CA ASP A 26 12.91 -4.19 -3.51
C ASP A 26 12.88 -4.82 -2.10
N LEU A 27 13.96 -5.49 -1.69
CA LEU A 27 14.08 -6.14 -0.37
C LEU A 27 14.41 -5.16 0.76
N ASP A 28 15.20 -4.12 0.49
CA ASP A 28 15.54 -3.07 1.46
C ASP A 28 14.43 -1.99 1.61
N GLU A 29 13.52 -1.83 0.64
CA GLU A 29 12.38 -0.89 0.72
C GLU A 29 11.13 -1.48 1.43
N ALA A 30 10.95 -2.81 1.42
CA ALA A 30 9.74 -3.43 1.97
C ALA A 30 9.63 -3.29 3.51
N LEU A 31 10.76 -3.35 4.22
CA LEU A 31 10.83 -3.17 5.67
C LEU A 31 10.53 -1.73 6.12
N PRO A 32 11.18 -0.67 5.57
CA PRO A 32 10.82 0.70 5.91
C PRO A 32 9.40 1.04 5.46
N ALA A 33 8.91 0.52 4.34
CA ALA A 33 7.53 0.74 3.92
C ALA A 33 6.50 0.17 4.92
N LEU A 34 6.75 -1.02 5.49
CA LEU A 34 5.90 -1.59 6.53
C LEU A 34 5.97 -0.79 7.83
N GLU A 35 7.17 -0.36 8.26
CA GLU A 35 7.33 0.46 9.46
C GLU A 35 6.64 1.83 9.30
N GLU A 36 6.83 2.48 8.15
CA GLU A 36 6.18 3.74 7.83
C GLU A 36 4.66 3.60 7.76
N ALA A 37 4.16 2.51 7.19
CA ALA A 37 2.73 2.23 7.16
C ALA A 37 2.14 2.03 8.56
N MET A 38 2.83 1.30 9.44
CA MET A 38 2.40 1.10 10.83
C MET A 38 2.42 2.41 11.61
N LYS A 39 3.49 3.21 11.49
CA LYS A 39 3.58 4.53 12.11
C LYS A 39 2.51 5.49 11.58
N ALA A 40 2.23 5.43 10.27
CA ALA A 40 1.18 6.22 9.65
C ALA A 40 -0.20 5.82 10.18
N LEU A 41 -0.47 4.52 10.40
CA LEU A 41 -1.69 4.06 11.07
C LEU A 41 -1.78 4.54 12.52
N GLU A 42 -0.69 4.48 13.28
CA GLU A 42 -0.67 4.95 14.68
C GLU A 42 -0.88 6.47 14.78
N SER A 43 -0.49 7.22 13.74
CA SER A 43 -0.74 8.66 13.65
C SER A 43 -2.22 9.00 13.36
N LEU A 44 -3.01 8.03 12.88
CA LEU A 44 -4.43 8.23 12.65
C LEU A 44 -5.17 8.36 13.97
N ASN A 45 -6.15 9.25 13.98
CA ASN A 45 -6.99 9.47 15.14
C ASN A 45 -8.48 9.40 14.76
N LYS A 46 -9.35 9.51 15.77
CA LYS A 46 -10.80 9.42 15.59
C LYS A 46 -11.36 10.50 14.65
N LYS A 47 -10.73 11.69 14.57
CA LYS A 47 -11.18 12.76 13.68
C LYS A 47 -10.96 12.37 12.22
N ASP A 48 -9.81 11.76 11.90
CA ASP A 48 -9.50 11.28 10.55
C ASP A 48 -10.53 10.24 10.08
N MET A 49 -10.91 9.30 10.96
CA MET A 49 -11.93 8.29 10.64
C MET A 49 -13.31 8.93 10.47
N THR A 50 -13.61 9.95 11.28
CA THR A 50 -14.87 10.70 11.18
C THR A 50 -14.93 11.51 9.88
N GLU A 51 -13.82 12.09 9.44
CA GLU A 51 -13.70 12.79 8.15
C GLU A 51 -14.00 11.84 6.99
N ILE A 52 -13.31 10.69 6.91
CA ILE A 52 -13.57 9.70 5.88
C ILE A 52 -15.04 9.24 5.93
N LYS A 53 -15.57 8.93 7.11
CA LYS A 53 -16.96 8.50 7.31
C LYS A 53 -17.97 9.56 6.86
N SER A 54 -17.62 10.85 6.95
CA SER A 54 -18.51 11.97 6.63
C SER A 54 -18.81 12.09 5.14
N TYR A 55 -18.01 11.45 4.28
CA TYR A 55 -18.28 11.45 2.84
C TYR A 55 -19.66 10.83 2.55
N GLY A 56 -20.56 11.67 2.02
CA GLY A 56 -21.84 11.22 1.48
C GLY A 56 -21.62 10.37 0.24
N ARG A 57 -20.77 10.86 -0.67
CA ARG A 57 -20.24 10.13 -1.83
C ARG A 57 -18.70 10.18 -1.77
N PRO A 58 -18.02 9.09 -1.41
CA PRO A 58 -16.57 9.08 -1.29
C PRO A 58 -15.91 9.35 -2.65
N PRO A 59 -14.75 10.03 -2.69
CA PRO A 59 -13.90 10.03 -3.87
C PRO A 59 -13.54 8.60 -4.27
N ALA A 60 -13.47 8.31 -5.56
CA ALA A 60 -13.24 6.95 -6.07
C ALA A 60 -11.98 6.29 -5.47
N LEU A 61 -10.91 7.06 -5.29
CA LEU A 61 -9.68 6.57 -4.68
C LEU A 61 -9.84 6.22 -3.20
N VAL A 62 -10.55 7.07 -2.43
CA VAL A 62 -10.83 6.80 -1.01
C VAL A 62 -11.73 5.57 -0.87
N GLU A 63 -12.72 5.44 -1.74
CA GLU A 63 -13.57 4.25 -1.78
C GLU A 63 -12.76 2.99 -2.07
N THR A 64 -11.89 3.04 -3.09
CA THR A 64 -11.03 1.90 -3.46
C THR A 64 -10.12 1.47 -2.32
N VAL A 65 -9.50 2.43 -1.61
CA VAL A 65 -8.69 2.13 -0.41
C VAL A 65 -9.54 1.46 0.66
N MET A 66 -10.76 1.95 0.92
CA MET A 66 -11.62 1.34 1.92
C MET A 66 -12.05 -0.08 1.52
N GLN A 67 -12.33 -0.31 0.24
CA GLN A 67 -12.65 -1.65 -0.27
C GLN A 67 -11.47 -2.62 -0.10
N ALA A 68 -10.24 -2.15 -0.32
CA ALA A 68 -9.04 -2.95 -0.09
C ALA A 68 -8.85 -3.28 1.41
N VAL A 69 -9.05 -2.30 2.31
CA VAL A 69 -9.01 -2.54 3.76
C VAL A 69 -10.09 -3.55 4.20
N MET A 70 -11.31 -3.43 3.69
CA MET A 70 -12.38 -4.41 3.99
C MET A 70 -12.04 -5.80 3.47
N THR A 71 -11.41 -5.88 2.29
CA THR A 71 -10.96 -7.15 1.70
C THR A 71 -9.91 -7.82 2.59
N LEU A 72 -8.95 -7.07 3.15
CA LEU A 72 -7.98 -7.59 4.12
C LEU A 72 -8.65 -8.08 5.40
N GLN A 73 -9.65 -7.36 5.91
CA GLN A 73 -10.41 -7.78 7.08
C GLN A 73 -11.37 -8.96 6.83
N GLY A 74 -11.43 -9.51 5.60
CA GLY A 74 -12.37 -10.57 5.23
C GLY A 74 -13.84 -10.14 5.23
N LYS A 75 -14.09 -8.83 5.11
CA LYS A 75 -15.43 -8.23 5.09
C LYS A 75 -15.88 -7.90 3.68
N GLU A 76 -17.14 -7.54 3.53
CA GLU A 76 -17.69 -7.11 2.25
C GLU A 76 -17.00 -5.81 1.78
N PRO A 77 -16.39 -5.78 0.57
CA PRO A 77 -15.68 -4.62 0.05
C PRO A 77 -16.67 -3.58 -0.51
N THR A 78 -17.54 -3.08 0.35
CA THR A 78 -18.53 -2.05 0.02
C THR A 78 -18.32 -0.81 0.87
N TRP A 79 -18.66 0.36 0.33
CA TRP A 79 -18.61 1.61 1.10
C TRP A 79 -19.53 1.56 2.33
N ALA A 80 -20.69 0.91 2.24
CA ALA A 80 -21.61 0.77 3.36
C ALA A 80 -20.98 0.03 4.56
N GLU A 81 -20.31 -1.10 4.29
CA GLU A 81 -19.61 -1.85 5.33
C GLU A 81 -18.39 -1.09 5.85
N ALA A 82 -17.60 -0.47 4.97
CA ALA A 82 -16.48 0.37 5.39
C ALA A 82 -16.94 1.52 6.30
N LYS A 83 -18.04 2.20 5.98
CA LYS A 83 -18.60 3.29 6.77
C LYS A 83 -19.08 2.84 8.15
N ARG A 84 -19.58 1.59 8.25
CA ARG A 84 -19.91 0.95 9.52
C ARG A 84 -18.65 0.73 10.35
N GLN A 85 -17.61 0.12 9.77
CA GLN A 85 -16.35 -0.17 10.43
C GLN A 85 -15.60 1.09 10.88
N LEU A 86 -15.57 2.15 10.07
CA LEU A 86 -15.00 3.45 10.43
C LEU A 86 -15.72 4.12 11.62
N GLY A 87 -16.96 3.69 11.94
CA GLY A 87 -17.69 4.12 13.13
C GLY A 87 -17.24 3.46 14.42
N GLU A 88 -16.53 2.33 14.35
CA GLU A 88 -16.10 1.58 15.50
C GLU A 88 -14.94 2.30 16.20
N ALA A 89 -15.06 2.51 17.51
CA ALA A 89 -14.03 3.21 18.30
C ALA A 89 -12.67 2.49 18.28
N ASN A 90 -12.67 1.18 18.01
CA ASN A 90 -11.48 0.35 17.97
C ASN A 90 -10.97 0.09 16.54
N PHE A 91 -11.53 0.72 15.50
CA PHE A 91 -11.16 0.43 14.11
C PHE A 91 -9.65 0.49 13.86
N ILE A 92 -8.99 1.58 14.28
CA ILE A 92 -7.55 1.75 14.12
C ILE A 92 -6.79 0.66 14.90
N LYS A 93 -7.22 0.35 16.14
CA LYS A 93 -6.62 -0.74 16.93
C LYS A 93 -6.78 -2.10 16.24
N THR A 94 -7.90 -2.35 15.58
CA THR A 94 -8.11 -3.57 14.80
C THR A 94 -7.14 -3.67 13.62
N LEU A 95 -6.80 -2.56 12.97
CA LEU A 95 -5.81 -2.53 11.89
C LEU A 95 -4.38 -2.74 12.40
N VAL A 96 -4.02 -2.10 13.51
CA VAL A 96 -2.68 -2.25 14.12
C VAL A 96 -2.44 -3.66 14.65
N ASN A 97 -3.47 -4.29 15.24
CA ASN A 97 -3.40 -5.67 15.75
C ASN A 97 -3.84 -6.71 14.70
N PHE A 98 -3.90 -6.34 13.42
CA PHE A 98 -4.33 -7.25 12.37
C PHE A 98 -3.31 -8.38 12.19
N ASP A 99 -3.81 -9.61 12.13
CA ASP A 99 -2.99 -10.81 11.92
C ASP A 99 -2.61 -10.92 10.44
N LYS A 100 -1.41 -10.41 10.13
CA LYS A 100 -0.83 -10.43 8.79
C LYS A 100 -0.30 -11.81 8.38
N ASP A 101 -0.03 -12.70 9.33
CA ASP A 101 0.52 -14.03 9.08
C ASP A 101 -0.58 -15.01 8.63
N ASN A 102 -1.85 -14.70 8.90
CA ASN A 102 -2.99 -15.53 8.57
C ASN A 102 -3.85 -15.00 7.40
N ILE A 103 -3.26 -14.24 6.48
CA ILE A 103 -3.97 -13.75 5.28
C ILE A 103 -4.00 -14.86 4.22
N SER A 104 -5.20 -15.24 3.77
CA SER A 104 -5.34 -16.25 2.70
C SER A 104 -4.80 -15.74 1.35
N ASP A 105 -4.20 -16.61 0.54
CA ASP A 105 -3.72 -16.29 -0.82
C ASP A 105 -4.78 -15.62 -1.71
N ARG A 106 -6.04 -16.01 -1.55
CA ARG A 106 -7.16 -15.40 -2.29
C ARG A 106 -7.32 -13.91 -1.98
N VAL A 107 -7.08 -13.51 -0.73
CA VAL A 107 -7.13 -12.12 -0.28
C VAL A 107 -5.92 -11.38 -0.82
N LEU A 108 -4.70 -11.91 -0.62
CA LEU A 108 -3.47 -11.31 -1.15
C LEU A 108 -3.53 -11.08 -2.66
N LYS A 109 -4.05 -12.05 -3.42
CA LYS A 109 -4.24 -11.90 -4.88
C LYS A 109 -5.15 -10.73 -5.24
N LYS A 110 -6.22 -10.49 -4.47
CA LYS A 110 -7.11 -9.34 -4.67
C LYS A 110 -6.41 -8.04 -4.27
N ILE A 111 -5.64 -8.03 -3.18
CA ILE A 111 -4.86 -6.86 -2.77
C ILE A 111 -3.84 -6.48 -3.84
N GLY A 112 -3.11 -7.44 -4.39
CA GLY A 112 -2.23 -7.20 -5.53
C GLY A 112 -2.95 -6.71 -6.80
N GLN A 113 -4.26 -6.95 -6.96
CA GLN A 113 -5.03 -6.31 -8.04
C GLN A 113 -5.26 -4.81 -7.80
N TYR A 114 -5.48 -4.39 -6.55
CA TYR A 114 -5.56 -2.98 -6.19
C TYR A 114 -4.20 -2.30 -6.33
N CYS A 115 -3.13 -2.88 -5.79
CA CYS A 115 -1.79 -2.28 -5.82
C CYS A 115 -1.20 -2.12 -7.22
N ARG A 116 -1.63 -2.94 -8.20
CA ARG A 116 -1.29 -2.81 -9.62
C ARG A 116 -1.93 -1.60 -10.31
N GLN A 117 -2.95 -0.99 -9.71
CA GLN A 117 -3.57 0.20 -10.28
C GLN A 117 -2.63 1.40 -10.13
N VAL A 118 -2.45 2.16 -11.21
CA VAL A 118 -1.55 3.33 -11.23
C VAL A 118 -2.00 4.42 -10.27
N ASP A 119 -3.30 4.51 -10.00
CA ASP A 119 -3.88 5.49 -9.08
C ASP A 119 -3.87 5.04 -7.61
N PHE A 120 -3.59 3.75 -7.34
CA PHE A 120 -3.52 3.19 -5.99
C PHE A 120 -2.13 3.39 -5.37
N GLN A 121 -1.70 4.66 -5.34
CA GLN A 121 -0.41 5.07 -4.81
C GLN A 121 -0.61 6.02 -3.63
N PRO A 122 0.14 5.87 -2.53
CA PRO A 122 0.04 6.74 -1.35
C PRO A 122 0.17 8.23 -1.69
N GLU A 123 1.03 8.57 -2.64
CA GLU A 123 1.26 9.94 -3.08
C GLU A 123 0.06 10.56 -3.81
N ILE A 124 -0.67 9.75 -4.59
CA ILE A 124 -1.86 10.20 -5.31
C ILE A 124 -3.04 10.32 -4.34
N ILE A 125 -3.25 9.28 -3.53
CA ILE A 125 -4.34 9.22 -2.54
C ILE A 125 -4.16 10.30 -1.48
N GLY A 126 -2.91 10.61 -1.08
CA GLY A 126 -2.60 11.65 -0.12
C GLY A 126 -2.96 13.07 -0.55
N LYS A 127 -3.09 13.32 -1.86
CA LYS A 127 -3.62 14.59 -2.39
C LYS A 127 -5.13 14.72 -2.15
N VAL A 128 -5.83 13.61 -1.95
CA VAL A 128 -7.28 13.55 -1.72
C VAL A 128 -7.58 13.51 -0.22
N SER A 129 -6.92 12.61 0.51
CA SER A 129 -7.06 12.51 1.97
C SER A 129 -5.80 11.90 2.58
N LEU A 130 -5.25 12.60 3.57
CA LEU A 130 -4.09 12.12 4.34
C LEU A 130 -4.43 10.84 5.10
N ALA A 131 -5.65 10.73 5.62
CA ALA A 131 -6.11 9.55 6.32
C ALA A 131 -6.20 8.33 5.38
N ALA A 132 -6.72 8.54 4.16
CA ALA A 132 -6.74 7.50 3.14
C ALA A 132 -5.33 7.11 2.66
N LYS A 133 -4.37 8.04 2.67
CA LYS A 133 -2.96 7.74 2.38
C LYS A 133 -2.39 6.74 3.37
N SER A 134 -2.55 6.98 4.68
CA SER A 134 -2.06 6.06 5.71
C SER A 134 -2.67 4.67 5.57
N LEU A 135 -3.97 4.58 5.29
CA LEU A 135 -4.67 3.31 5.05
C LEU A 135 -4.17 2.63 3.76
N CYS A 136 -3.88 3.39 2.71
CA CYS A 136 -3.30 2.86 1.47
C CYS A 136 -1.91 2.27 1.70
N MET A 137 -1.03 2.99 2.41
CA MET A 137 0.31 2.50 2.75
C MET A 137 0.23 1.18 3.52
N TRP A 138 -0.70 1.09 4.48
CA TRP A 138 -0.94 -0.16 5.21
C TRP A 138 -1.42 -1.30 4.32
N VAL A 139 -2.37 -1.07 3.41
CA VAL A 139 -2.82 -2.11 2.47
C VAL A 139 -1.65 -2.60 1.60
N ARG A 140 -0.84 -1.67 1.07
CA ARG A 140 0.30 -2.00 0.20
C ARG A 140 1.41 -2.73 0.95
N ALA A 141 1.60 -2.45 2.24
CA ALA A 141 2.57 -3.16 3.06
C ALA A 141 2.13 -4.59 3.45
N MET A 142 0.90 -4.98 3.11
CA MET A 142 0.35 -6.33 3.32
C MET A 142 0.37 -7.21 2.06
N GLU A 143 0.81 -6.67 0.91
CA GLU A 143 1.13 -7.46 -0.30
C GLU A 143 2.54 -8.03 -0.20
#